data_AF-B4JR88-F1
#
_entry.id   AF-B4JR88-F1
#
_cell.length_a   1.000
_cell.length_b   1.000
_cell.length_c   1.000
_cell.angle_alpha   90.00
_cell.angle_beta   90.00
_cell.angle_gamma   90.00
#
_symmetry.space_group_name_H-M   'P 1'
#
loop_
_entity.id
_entity.type
_entity.pdbx_description
1 polymer ?
#
loop_
_entity_poly.entity_id
_entity_poly.type
_entity_poly.pdbx_seq_one_letter_code
_entity_poly.pdbx_strand_id
1 'polypeptide(L)'
;MTGAPPAGESLRELRKLLRQQQQQQQQQQQDEQQLQVRKFNEDINLWAQSLEQMGLSFVSFVEQCRPLGTRCTQRTVQRHLRTLRRSYSDLHAQLEILEISYVGKISEEEILTPTLRAVRGVLQQYDRMLRLINVEAYKLVEQ
;
A
#
# COMPACT_ATOMS: atom_id res chain seq x y z
N MET A 1 35.31 49.83 38.33
CA MET A 1 34.20 49.00 38.84
C MET A 1 33.86 47.98 37.78
N THR A 2 34.44 46.78 37.86
CA THR A 2 34.19 45.69 36.93
C THR A 2 33.18 44.74 37.56
N GLY A 3 31.91 44.89 37.18
CA GLY A 3 30.85 43.98 37.58
C GLY A 3 31.00 42.66 36.82
N ALA A 4 31.31 41.58 37.54
CA ALA A 4 31.20 40.24 36.98
C ALA A 4 29.73 39.97 36.62
N PRO A 5 29.42 39.47 35.41
CA PRO A 5 28.05 39.15 35.04
C PRO A 5 27.53 38.06 36.00
N PRO A 6 26.26 38.13 36.43
CA PRO A 6 25.73 37.22 37.42
C PRO A 6 25.74 35.79 36.85
N ALA A 7 26.43 34.88 37.54
CA ALA A 7 26.58 33.47 37.14
C ALA A 7 25.24 32.71 36.95
N GLY A 8 24.11 33.30 37.30
CA GLY A 8 22.77 32.77 37.07
C GLY A 8 22.17 33.07 35.68
N GLU A 9 22.66 34.07 34.95
CA GLU A 9 22.16 34.41 33.61
C GLU A 9 22.61 33.40 32.55
N SER A 10 23.88 32.95 32.61
CA SER A 10 24.43 31.96 31.69
C SER A 10 23.72 30.61 31.78
N LEU A 11 23.34 30.15 32.97
CA LEU A 11 22.57 28.91 33.17
C LEU A 11 21.12 29.04 32.67
N ARG A 12 20.53 30.24 32.76
CA ARG A 12 19.19 30.51 32.20
C ARG A 12 19.20 30.51 30.68
N GLU A 13 20.23 31.10 30.06
CA GLU A 13 20.42 31.06 28.61
C GLU A 13 20.68 29.65 28.11
N LEU A 14 21.52 28.88 28.80
CA LEU A 14 21.77 27.47 28.46
C LEU A 14 20.48 26.63 28.50
N ARG A 15 19.63 26.82 29.52
CA ARG A 15 18.31 26.15 29.59
C ARG A 15 17.37 26.57 28.46
N LYS A 16 17.39 27.83 28.04
CA LYS A 16 16.60 28.29 26.88
C LYS A 16 17.08 27.62 25.60
N LEU A 17 18.40 27.54 25.38
CA LEU A 17 18.99 26.89 24.22
C LEU A 17 18.66 25.38 24.18
N LEU A 18 18.75 24.68 25.31
CA LEU A 18 18.38 23.26 25.41
C LEU A 18 16.89 23.04 25.10
N ARG A 19 15.99 23.91 25.58
CA ARG A 19 14.56 23.85 25.23
C ARG A 19 14.31 24.09 23.75
N GLN A 20 14.99 25.09 23.16
CA GLN A 20 14.87 25.36 21.72
C GLN A 20 15.39 24.18 20.89
N GLN A 21 16.48 23.54 21.30
CA GLN A 21 17.02 22.36 20.62
C GLN A 21 16.07 21.16 20.73
N GLN A 22 15.46 20.92 21.89
CA GLN A 22 14.43 19.88 22.04
C GLN A 22 13.21 20.15 21.17
N GLN A 23 12.77 21.41 21.09
CA GLN A 23 11.65 21.80 20.23
C GLN A 23 11.99 21.58 18.75
N GLN A 24 13.19 21.98 18.30
CA GLN A 24 13.64 21.74 16.93
C GLN A 24 13.74 20.25 16.59
N GLN A 25 14.23 19.42 17.52
CA GLN A 25 14.29 17.96 17.34
C GLN A 25 12.89 17.35 17.24
N GLN A 26 11.95 17.77 18.09
CA GLN A 26 10.55 17.32 18.00
C GLN A 26 9.90 17.74 16.68
N GLN A 27 10.18 18.95 16.21
CA GLN A 27 9.65 19.45 14.95
C GLN A 27 10.20 18.66 13.76
N GLN A 28 11.50 18.39 13.73
CA GLN A 28 12.12 17.53 12.70
C GLN A 28 11.53 16.12 12.69
N GLN A 29 11.33 15.51 13.86
CA GLN A 29 10.71 14.18 13.95
C GLN A 29 9.27 14.18 13.41
N GLN A 30 8.48 15.23 13.71
CA GLN A 30 7.14 15.37 13.15
C GLN A 30 7.14 15.54 11.64
N ASP A 31 8.05 16.36 11.10
CA ASP A 31 8.17 16.58 9.65
C ASP A 31 8.58 15.28 8.92
N GLU A 32 9.53 14.52 9.48
CA GLU A 32 9.92 13.21 8.95
C GLU A 32 8.75 12.22 8.98
N GLN A 33 8.01 12.16 10.09
CA GLN A 33 6.85 11.27 10.23
C GLN A 33 5.76 11.62 9.21
N GLN A 34 5.47 12.92 9.02
CA GLN A 34 4.53 13.37 8.00
C GLN A 34 4.98 13.00 6.58
N LEU A 35 6.28 13.11 6.29
CA LEU A 35 6.83 12.72 5.00
C LEU A 35 6.67 11.21 4.75
N GLN A 36 6.93 10.37 5.76
CA GLN A 36 6.74 8.93 5.64
C GLN A 36 5.27 8.57 5.40
N VAL A 37 4.34 9.24 6.09
CA VAL A 37 2.89 9.04 5.86
C VAL A 37 2.48 9.43 4.44
N ARG A 38 3.00 10.54 3.90
CA ARG A 38 2.72 10.92 2.51
C ARG A 38 3.21 9.88 1.51
N LYS A 39 4.44 9.40 1.67
CA LYS A 39 5.01 8.36 0.80
C LYS A 39 4.22 7.06 0.89
N PHE A 40 3.84 6.64 2.09
CA PHE A 40 2.98 5.48 2.28
C PHE A 40 1.65 5.62 1.52
N ASN A 41 1.01 6.79 1.61
CA ASN A 41 -0.23 7.06 0.89
C ASN A 41 -0.04 7.06 -0.63
N GLU A 42 1.07 7.59 -1.13
CA GLU A 42 1.41 7.52 -2.56
C GLU A 42 1.58 6.08 -3.01
N ASP A 43 2.37 5.29 -2.28
CA ASP A 43 2.65 3.90 -2.60
C ASP A 43 1.40 3.01 -2.55
N ILE A 44 0.54 3.20 -1.54
CA ILE A 44 -0.71 2.44 -1.44
C ILE A 44 -1.70 2.83 -2.54
N ASN A 45 -1.69 4.09 -2.99
CA ASN A 45 -2.49 4.52 -4.13
C ASN A 45 -1.98 3.93 -5.43
N LEU A 46 -0.66 3.82 -5.63
CA LEU A 46 -0.07 3.13 -6.80
C LEU A 46 -0.42 1.63 -6.80
N TRP A 47 -0.39 1.01 -5.62
CA TRP A 47 -0.87 -0.37 -5.45
C TRP A 47 -2.36 -0.49 -5.83
N ALA A 48 -3.21 0.44 -5.39
CA ALA A 48 -4.63 0.45 -5.70
C ALA A 48 -4.91 0.66 -7.20
N GLN A 49 -4.15 1.52 -7.87
CA GLN A 49 -4.21 1.69 -9.33
C GLN A 49 -3.84 0.39 -10.07
N SER A 50 -2.85 -0.35 -9.57
CA SER A 50 -2.47 -1.64 -10.14
C SER A 50 -3.59 -2.69 -10.00
N LEU A 51 -4.28 -2.68 -8.86
CA LEU A 51 -5.48 -3.50 -8.65
C LEU A 51 -6.61 -3.12 -9.62
N GLU A 52 -6.89 -1.83 -9.78
CA GLU A 52 -7.91 -1.34 -10.71
C GLU A 52 -7.61 -1.76 -12.15
N GLN A 53 -6.36 -1.60 -12.61
CA GLN A 53 -5.92 -2.04 -13.94
C GLN A 53 -6.12 -3.54 -14.15
N MET A 54 -5.81 -4.36 -13.14
CA MET A 54 -6.08 -5.79 -13.17
C MET A 54 -7.58 -6.08 -13.35
N GLY A 55 -8.44 -5.37 -12.61
CA GLY A 55 -9.89 -5.46 -12.74
C GLY A 55 -10.40 -5.08 -14.13
N LEU A 56 -9.96 -3.94 -14.66
CA LEU A 56 -10.32 -3.45 -16.00
C LEU A 56 -9.89 -4.42 -17.10
N SER A 57 -8.68 -4.96 -17.00
CA SER A 57 -8.17 -5.98 -17.92
C SER A 57 -9.04 -7.23 -17.93
N PHE A 58 -9.49 -7.67 -16.74
CA PHE A 58 -10.39 -8.81 -16.63
C PHE A 58 -11.78 -8.52 -17.23
N VAL A 59 -12.36 -7.36 -16.94
CA VAL A 59 -13.66 -6.96 -17.52
C VAL A 59 -13.58 -6.90 -19.05
N SER A 60 -12.55 -6.24 -19.58
CA SER A 60 -12.31 -6.15 -21.03
C SER A 60 -12.21 -7.54 -21.68
N PHE A 61 -11.53 -8.48 -21.03
CA PHE A 61 -11.47 -9.86 -21.51
C PHE A 61 -12.84 -10.55 -21.53
N VAL A 62 -13.63 -10.39 -20.46
CA VAL A 62 -14.99 -10.95 -20.39
C VAL A 62 -15.89 -10.36 -21.48
N GLU A 63 -15.83 -9.05 -21.71
CA GLU A 63 -16.59 -8.38 -22.76
C GLU A 63 -16.22 -8.86 -24.17
N GLN A 64 -14.95 -9.21 -24.41
CA GLN A 64 -14.51 -9.80 -25.68
C GLN A 64 -14.99 -11.25 -25.87
N CYS A 65 -15.19 -11.99 -24.78
CA CYS A 65 -15.55 -13.41 -24.83
C CYS A 65 -17.05 -13.70 -24.66
N ARG A 66 -17.84 -12.72 -24.21
CA ARG A 66 -19.28 -12.85 -23.99
C ARG A 66 -20.12 -12.96 -25.29
N PRO A 67 -19.84 -12.22 -26.38
CA PRO A 67 -20.70 -12.26 -27.57
C PRO A 67 -20.67 -13.62 -28.28
N LEU A 68 -21.83 -14.05 -28.79
CA LEU A 68 -21.97 -15.26 -29.60
C LEU A 68 -21.14 -15.14 -30.89
N GLY A 69 -20.41 -16.20 -31.25
CA GLY A 69 -19.53 -16.21 -32.44
C GLY A 69 -18.11 -15.67 -32.22
N THR A 70 -17.77 -15.25 -30.99
CA THR A 70 -16.38 -14.90 -30.64
C THR A 70 -15.51 -16.15 -30.51
N ARG A 71 -14.26 -16.06 -31.00
CA ARG A 71 -13.28 -17.17 -30.93
C ARG A 71 -12.60 -17.23 -29.56
N CYS A 72 -13.37 -17.17 -28.48
CA CYS A 72 -12.82 -17.33 -27.14
C CYS A 72 -12.58 -18.82 -26.85
N THR A 73 -11.42 -19.31 -27.30
CA THR A 73 -11.05 -20.72 -27.09
C THR A 73 -10.72 -20.96 -25.61
N GLN A 74 -10.91 -22.21 -25.17
CA GLN A 74 -10.46 -22.66 -23.86
C GLN A 74 -9.01 -22.25 -23.54
N ARG A 75 -8.10 -22.42 -24.50
CA ARG A 75 -6.68 -22.08 -24.33
C ARG A 75 -6.51 -20.58 -24.06
N THR A 76 -7.29 -19.74 -24.73
CA THR A 76 -7.30 -18.28 -24.50
C THR A 76 -7.79 -17.95 -23.10
N VAL A 77 -8.91 -18.55 -22.67
CA VAL A 77 -9.47 -18.37 -21.32
C VAL A 77 -8.46 -18.79 -20.26
N GLN A 78 -7.91 -20.00 -20.36
CA GLN A 78 -6.92 -20.50 -19.40
C GLN A 78 -5.66 -19.61 -19.35
N ARG A 79 -5.20 -19.09 -20.50
CA ARG A 79 -4.06 -18.17 -20.53
C ARG A 79 -4.37 -16.88 -19.79
N HIS A 80 -5.54 -16.28 -20.01
CA HIS A 80 -5.95 -15.08 -19.30
C HIS A 80 -6.11 -15.32 -17.80
N LEU A 81 -6.69 -16.44 -17.38
CA LEU A 81 -6.79 -16.78 -15.95
C LEU A 81 -5.42 -16.97 -15.29
N ARG A 82 -4.44 -17.54 -16.01
CA ARG A 82 -3.05 -17.63 -15.52
C ARG A 82 -2.42 -16.25 -15.36
N THR A 83 -2.61 -15.36 -16.34
CA THR A 83 -2.13 -13.97 -16.24
C THR A 83 -2.76 -13.25 -15.05
N LEU A 84 -4.07 -13.37 -14.88
CA LEU A 84 -4.81 -12.74 -13.78
C LEU A 84 -4.34 -13.23 -12.41
N ARG A 85 -4.07 -14.55 -12.28
CA ARG A 85 -3.46 -15.12 -11.06
C ARG A 85 -2.08 -14.57 -10.77
N ARG A 86 -1.23 -14.41 -11.80
CA ARG A 86 0.11 -13.82 -11.62
C ARG A 86 0.00 -12.37 -11.15
N SER A 87 -0.83 -11.55 -11.80
CA SER A 87 -1.07 -10.17 -11.36
C SER A 87 -1.59 -10.08 -9.93
N TYR A 88 -2.47 -11.00 -9.53
CA TYR A 88 -2.91 -11.11 -8.13
C TYR A 88 -1.75 -11.44 -7.17
N SER A 89 -0.90 -12.42 -7.51
CA SER A 89 0.29 -12.75 -6.71
C SER A 89 1.27 -11.58 -6.62
N ASP A 90 1.47 -10.84 -7.71
CA ASP A 90 2.33 -9.67 -7.75
C ASP A 90 1.79 -8.56 -6.82
N LEU A 91 0.47 -8.32 -6.82
CA LEU A 91 -0.18 -7.38 -5.89
C LEU A 91 -0.01 -7.79 -4.43
N HIS A 92 -0.07 -9.09 -4.13
CA HIS A 92 0.16 -9.59 -2.78
C HIS A 92 1.60 -9.35 -2.33
N ALA A 93 2.58 -9.67 -3.20
CA ALA A 93 3.99 -9.45 -2.91
C ALA A 93 4.32 -7.96 -2.75
N GLN A 94 3.75 -7.09 -3.59
CA GLN A 94 3.89 -5.63 -3.44
C GLN A 94 3.36 -5.15 -2.08
N LEU A 95 2.22 -5.68 -1.63
CA LEU A 95 1.66 -5.31 -0.32
C LEU A 95 2.56 -5.73 0.85
N GLU A 96 3.15 -6.94 0.79
CA GLU A 96 4.12 -7.40 1.79
C GLU A 96 5.36 -6.50 1.82
N ILE A 97 5.86 -6.09 0.65
CA ILE A 97 6.99 -5.16 0.56
C ILE A 97 6.63 -3.80 1.17
N LEU A 98 5.42 -3.29 0.94
CA LEU A 98 4.95 -2.04 1.54
C LEU A 98 4.86 -2.14 3.05
N GLU A 99 4.30 -3.22 3.58
CA GLU A 99 4.27 -3.46 5.03
C GLU A 99 5.67 -3.41 5.63
N ILE A 100 6.61 -4.21 5.11
CA ILE A 100 8.00 -4.24 5.59
C ILE A 100 8.67 -2.87 5.48
N SER A 101 8.36 -2.12 4.42
CA SER A 101 8.96 -0.81 4.17
C SER A 101 8.53 0.26 5.16
N TYR A 102 7.35 0.13 5.78
CA TYR A 102 6.74 1.17 6.61
C TYR A 102 6.53 0.78 8.08
N VAL A 103 6.67 -0.50 8.45
CA VAL A 103 6.73 -0.94 9.86
C VAL A 103 7.80 -0.13 10.62
N GLY A 104 7.44 0.36 11.81
CA GLY A 104 8.31 1.21 12.64
C GLY A 104 8.60 2.62 12.10
N LYS A 105 8.14 2.99 10.89
CA LYS A 105 8.36 4.32 10.29
C LYS A 105 7.14 5.23 10.34
N ILE A 106 5.96 4.66 10.41
CA ILE A 106 4.68 5.37 10.57
C ILE A 106 3.90 4.79 11.76
N SER A 107 2.84 5.49 12.19
CA SER A 107 1.95 5.00 13.24
C SER A 107 1.33 3.66 12.84
N GLU A 108 1.74 2.58 13.50
CA GLU A 108 1.29 1.22 13.16
C GLU A 108 -0.19 1.02 13.48
N GLU A 109 -0.64 1.51 14.63
CA GLU A 109 -2.02 1.33 15.10
C GLU A 109 -3.02 2.20 14.33
N GLU A 110 -2.64 3.42 13.97
CA GLU A 110 -3.57 4.40 13.40
C GLU A 110 -3.58 4.38 11.87
N ILE A 111 -2.44 4.10 11.22
CA ILE A 111 -2.30 4.27 9.77
C ILE A 111 -2.00 2.94 9.09
N LEU A 112 -0.90 2.28 9.46
CA LEU A 112 -0.42 1.11 8.72
C LEU A 112 -1.38 -0.08 8.84
N THR A 113 -1.69 -0.51 10.07
CA THR A 113 -2.50 -1.72 10.32
C THR A 113 -3.93 -1.59 9.79
N PRO A 114 -4.64 -0.47 10.00
CA PRO A 114 -5.98 -0.31 9.43
C PRO A 114 -5.96 -0.36 7.90
N THR A 115 -5.00 0.31 7.27
CA THR A 115 -4.89 0.34 5.80
C THR A 115 -4.57 -1.04 5.24
N LEU A 116 -3.56 -1.73 5.80
CA LEU A 116 -3.20 -3.08 5.38
C LEU A 116 -4.34 -4.07 5.60
N ARG A 117 -5.12 -3.94 6.69
CA ARG A 117 -6.29 -4.77 6.93
C ARG A 117 -7.36 -4.58 5.84
N ALA A 118 -7.67 -3.33 5.50
CA ALA A 118 -8.63 -3.03 4.44
C ALA A 118 -8.17 -3.60 3.10
N VAL A 119 -6.91 -3.38 2.76
CA VAL A 119 -6.31 -3.84 1.50
C VAL A 119 -6.25 -5.36 1.39
N ARG A 120 -5.85 -6.06 2.46
CA ARG A 120 -5.90 -7.54 2.53
C ARG A 120 -7.33 -8.05 2.38
N GLY A 121 -8.31 -7.35 2.94
CA GLY A 121 -9.73 -7.67 2.77
C GLY A 121 -10.16 -7.65 1.31
N VAL A 122 -9.72 -6.65 0.54
CA VAL A 122 -9.98 -6.56 -0.90
C VAL A 122 -9.29 -7.70 -1.65
N LEU A 123 -8.02 -7.98 -1.38
CA LEU A 123 -7.32 -9.11 -2.01
C LEU A 123 -8.02 -10.45 -1.75
N GLN A 124 -8.51 -10.68 -0.54
CA GLN A 124 -9.26 -11.90 -0.23
C GLN A 124 -10.55 -12.03 -1.06
N GLN A 125 -11.23 -10.93 -1.37
CA GLN A 125 -12.40 -10.96 -2.26
C GLN A 125 -12.02 -11.38 -3.68
N TYR A 126 -10.90 -10.85 -4.19
CA TYR A 126 -10.35 -11.25 -5.49
C TYR A 126 -9.93 -12.72 -5.51
N ASP A 127 -9.25 -13.24 -4.48
CA ASP A 127 -8.89 -14.67 -4.40
C ASP A 127 -10.13 -15.56 -4.47
N ARG A 128 -11.17 -15.23 -3.70
CA ARG A 128 -12.45 -15.98 -3.75
C ARG A 128 -13.06 -15.96 -5.14
N MET A 129 -13.11 -14.79 -5.79
CA MET A 129 -13.59 -14.65 -7.16
C MET A 129 -12.78 -15.50 -8.15
N LEU A 130 -11.44 -15.45 -8.07
CA LEU A 130 -10.56 -16.23 -8.95
C LEU A 130 -10.71 -17.74 -8.76
N ARG A 131 -10.93 -18.20 -7.52
CA ARG A 131 -11.22 -19.62 -7.24
C ARG A 131 -12.54 -20.04 -7.88
N LEU A 132 -13.60 -19.24 -7.73
CA LEU A 132 -14.90 -19.50 -8.34
C LEU A 132 -14.80 -19.56 -9.87
N ILE A 133 -14.17 -18.55 -10.49
CA ILE A 133 -13.98 -18.51 -11.94
C ILE A 133 -13.20 -19.73 -12.41
N ASN A 134 -12.16 -20.14 -11.68
CA ASN A 134 -11.38 -21.30 -12.08
C ASN A 134 -12.23 -22.59 -12.03
N VAL A 135 -13.03 -22.80 -10.98
CA VAL A 135 -13.93 -23.97 -10.90
C VAL A 135 -14.94 -23.98 -12.05
N GLU A 136 -15.58 -22.84 -12.33
CA GLU A 136 -16.59 -22.76 -13.39
C GLU A 136 -15.98 -22.81 -14.80
N ALA A 137 -14.80 -22.20 -15.00
CA ALA A 137 -14.08 -22.29 -16.27
C ALA A 137 -13.66 -23.73 -16.59
N TYR A 138 -13.26 -24.51 -15.59
CA TYR A 138 -12.98 -25.95 -15.76
C TYR A 138 -14.23 -26.75 -16.16
N LYS A 139 -15.43 -26.35 -15.75
CA LYS A 139 -16.68 -27.02 -16.19
C LYS A 139 -17.05 -26.68 -17.64
N LEU A 140 -16.67 -25.48 -18.11
CA LEU A 140 -16.83 -25.06 -19.52
C LEU A 140 -15.81 -25.73 -20.46
N VAL A 141 -14.79 -26.38 -19.92
CA VAL A 141 -13.72 -27.09 -20.65
C VAL A 141 -14.09 -28.54 -20.99
N GLU A 142 -15.01 -29.15 -20.25
CA GLU A 142 -15.39 -30.56 -20.42
C GLU A 142 -16.61 -30.77 -21.35
N GLN A 143 -17.04 -29.72 -22.06
CA GLN A 143 -18.10 -29.77 -23.09
C GLN A 143 -17.50 -29.52 -24.47
#